data_AF-A0A9W8CM96-F1
#
_entry.id   AF-A0A9W8CM96-F1
#
_cell.length_a   1.000
_cell.length_b   1.000
_cell.length_c   1.000
_cell.angle_alpha   90.00
_cell.angle_beta   90.00
_cell.angle_gamma   90.00
#
_symmetry.space_group_name_H-M   'P 1'
#
loop_
_entity.id
_entity.type
_entity.pdbx_description
1 polymer ?
#
loop_
_entity_poly.entity_id
_entity_poly.type
_entity_poly.pdbx_seq_one_letter_code
_entity_poly.pdbx_strand_id
1 'polypeptide(L)'
;MDGFPNILLNFANACEDYFEGTGILHCPKIAQDIKYCQSKGKAVVLSMGGASGAYGFSSNKEGADFADVVWNMFFKGESDKRPFDNAVLDGIDLDIEGGAPTGYSAFIKRLRAHYATDPDNKYYIAAAPQCPFPDAYLGSTLNNAWFDMVFVQFYNNYCGVNTYPGWFNFKDWDNWAKNESKNKDVKVFIGRAHNAQNQLRDVISKAMHCVLEPVTGKERMLKTHA
;
A
#
# COMPACT_ATOMS: atom_id res chain seq x y z
N MET A 1 -3.91 -3.87 8.27
CA MET A 1 -5.27 -4.44 8.42
C MET A 1 -5.22 -5.81 7.78
N ASP A 2 -5.30 -6.86 8.57
CA ASP A 2 -5.08 -8.25 8.17
C ASP A 2 -6.38 -9.07 8.08
N GLY A 3 -7.53 -8.41 8.24
CA GLY A 3 -8.85 -8.94 7.91
C GLY A 3 -9.80 -7.85 7.43
N PHE A 4 -10.59 -8.20 6.41
CA PHE A 4 -11.69 -7.40 5.83
C PHE A 4 -12.63 -8.35 5.05
N PRO A 5 -13.94 -8.02 4.92
CA PRO A 5 -14.61 -6.74 5.22
C PRO A 5 -14.94 -6.49 6.71
N ASN A 6 -14.65 -7.43 7.60
CA ASN A 6 -14.67 -7.16 9.05
C ASN A 6 -13.38 -6.43 9.43
N ILE A 7 -13.46 -5.28 10.08
CA ILE A 7 -12.28 -4.49 10.48
C ILE A 7 -11.45 -5.27 11.51
N LEU A 8 -10.40 -5.94 11.04
CA LEU A 8 -9.41 -6.60 11.88
C LEU A 8 -8.07 -5.89 11.70
N LEU A 9 -7.63 -5.27 12.79
CA LEU A 9 -6.35 -4.59 12.87
C LEU A 9 -5.41 -5.43 13.73
N ASN A 10 -4.16 -5.48 13.31
CA ASN A 10 -3.09 -6.14 14.02
C ASN A 10 -1.84 -5.29 13.85
N PHE A 11 -1.36 -4.73 14.96
CA PHE A 11 -0.12 -3.97 15.03
C PHE A 11 0.88 -4.64 15.98
N ALA A 12 0.79 -5.96 16.12
CA ALA A 12 1.52 -6.73 17.10
C ALA A 12 1.40 -6.09 18.50
N ASN A 13 2.52 -5.89 19.18
CA ASN A 13 2.57 -5.30 20.52
C ASN A 13 2.47 -3.75 20.54
N ALA A 14 2.31 -3.09 19.39
CA ALA A 14 2.22 -1.63 19.34
C ALA A 14 0.84 -1.10 19.73
N CYS A 15 -0.19 -1.95 19.74
CA CYS A 15 -1.54 -1.62 20.19
C CYS A 15 -2.31 -2.89 20.53
N GLU A 16 -2.75 -2.99 21.78
CA GLU A 16 -3.47 -4.16 22.31
C GLU A 16 -4.80 -3.76 22.99
N ASP A 17 -5.10 -2.45 23.07
CA ASP A 17 -6.34 -1.93 23.62
C ASP A 17 -7.48 -1.99 22.59
N TYR A 18 -8.71 -2.18 23.07
CA TYR A 18 -9.92 -2.28 22.24
C TYR A 18 -11.00 -1.30 22.70
N PHE A 19 -11.84 -0.85 21.77
CA PHE A 19 -13.09 -0.19 22.16
C PHE A 19 -13.97 -1.16 22.95
N GLU A 20 -14.49 -0.70 24.10
CA GLU A 20 -15.27 -1.52 25.03
C GLU A 20 -16.41 -2.27 24.32
N GLY A 21 -16.53 -3.57 24.59
CA GLY A 21 -17.56 -4.43 24.01
C GLY A 21 -17.37 -4.74 22.52
N THR A 22 -16.20 -4.47 21.93
CA THR A 22 -15.92 -4.75 20.52
C THR A 22 -14.58 -5.45 20.29
N GLY A 23 -14.39 -5.96 19.06
CA GLY A 23 -13.09 -6.46 18.58
C GLY A 23 -12.28 -5.43 17.79
N ILE A 24 -12.61 -4.13 17.87
CA ILE A 24 -11.92 -3.06 17.14
C ILE A 24 -10.83 -2.47 18.03
N LEU A 25 -9.58 -2.50 17.57
CA LEU A 25 -8.46 -1.88 18.28
C LEU A 25 -8.68 -0.37 18.48
N HIS A 26 -8.28 0.13 19.64
CA HIS A 26 -8.21 1.55 19.97
C HIS A 26 -6.77 1.92 20.28
N CYS A 27 -6.12 2.67 19.38
CA CYS A 27 -4.68 2.88 19.37
C CYS A 27 -4.29 4.37 19.49
N PRO A 28 -4.54 5.02 20.65
CA PRO A 28 -4.26 6.45 20.82
C PRO A 28 -2.77 6.78 20.68
N LYS A 29 -1.88 5.85 21.03
CA LYS A 29 -0.43 6.05 20.85
C LYS A 29 -0.03 6.07 19.38
N ILE A 30 -0.56 5.15 18.57
CA ILE A 30 -0.36 5.14 17.12
C ILE A 30 -0.94 6.42 16.50
N ALA A 31 -2.10 6.90 16.97
CA ALA A 31 -2.69 8.16 16.53
C ALA A 31 -1.76 9.36 16.72
N GLN A 32 -1.10 9.46 17.88
CA GLN A 32 -0.11 10.50 18.15
C GLN A 32 1.10 10.39 17.22
N ASP A 33 1.58 9.17 16.98
CA ASP A 33 2.76 8.93 16.16
C ASP A 33 2.48 9.16 14.66
N ILE A 34 1.25 8.90 14.18
CA ILE A 34 0.78 9.30 12.84
C ILE A 34 0.94 10.82 12.67
N LYS A 35 0.35 11.60 13.57
CA LYS A 35 0.42 13.07 13.52
C LYS A 35 1.84 13.60 13.64
N TYR A 36 2.65 12.96 14.49
CA TYR A 36 4.06 13.30 14.60
C TYR A 36 4.79 13.06 13.27
N CYS A 37 4.61 11.91 12.62
CA CYS A 37 5.19 11.62 11.31
C CYS A 37 4.76 12.63 10.25
N GLN A 38 3.47 12.95 10.20
CA GLN A 38 2.92 13.96 9.30
C GLN A 38 3.53 15.34 9.53
N SER A 39 3.74 15.75 10.79
CA SER A 39 4.43 17.00 11.14
C SER A 39 5.89 17.05 10.64
N LYS A 40 6.49 15.90 10.33
CA LYS A 40 7.83 15.78 9.72
C LYS A 40 7.78 15.63 8.20
N GLY A 41 6.63 15.88 7.57
CA GLY A 41 6.43 15.74 6.14
C GLY A 41 6.51 14.29 5.66
N LYS A 42 5.98 13.35 6.46
CA LYS A 42 5.88 11.93 6.11
C LYS A 42 4.42 11.57 5.92
N ALA A 43 4.10 11.01 4.76
CA ALA A 43 2.81 10.37 4.53
C ALA A 43 2.76 9.06 5.32
N VAL A 44 1.63 8.80 5.98
CA VAL A 44 1.33 7.56 6.70
C VAL A 44 0.09 6.94 6.08
N VAL A 45 0.24 5.73 5.55
CA VAL A 45 -0.82 4.97 4.88
C VAL A 45 -1.19 3.73 5.70
N LEU A 46 -2.45 3.31 5.60
CA LEU A 46 -2.88 2.02 6.16
C LEU A 46 -2.68 0.92 5.12
N SER A 47 -1.81 -0.04 5.42
CA SER A 47 -1.67 -1.24 4.60
C SER A 47 -2.80 -2.24 4.91
N MET A 48 -3.37 -2.80 3.85
CA MET A 48 -4.46 -3.78 3.87
C MET A 48 -3.98 -5.09 3.23
N GLY A 49 -4.16 -6.19 3.95
CA GLY A 49 -3.75 -7.52 3.56
C GLY A 49 -2.61 -8.04 4.45
N GLY A 50 -1.49 -8.39 3.83
CA GLY A 50 -0.34 -9.02 4.46
C GLY A 50 -0.39 -10.55 4.42
N ALA A 51 0.62 -11.19 4.99
CA ALA A 51 0.85 -12.64 4.87
C ALA A 51 -0.23 -13.55 5.49
N SER A 52 -1.23 -13.02 6.22
CA SER A 52 -2.33 -13.82 6.76
C SER A 52 -3.15 -14.51 5.65
N GLY A 53 -3.27 -13.86 4.48
CA GLY A 53 -3.93 -14.36 3.27
C GLY A 53 -5.44 -14.66 3.39
N ALA A 54 -6.02 -14.54 4.59
CA ALA A 54 -7.42 -14.87 4.90
C ALA A 54 -8.31 -13.62 4.94
N TYR A 55 -8.32 -12.88 3.84
CA TYR A 55 -9.12 -11.68 3.63
C TYR A 55 -9.58 -11.61 2.17
N GLY A 56 -10.54 -10.74 1.88
CA GLY A 56 -11.02 -10.53 0.52
C GLY A 56 -12.46 -10.07 0.46
N PHE A 57 -12.92 -9.79 -0.75
CA PHE A 57 -14.31 -9.45 -1.02
C PHE A 57 -14.98 -10.52 -1.86
N SER A 58 -16.22 -10.82 -1.53
CA SER A 58 -17.13 -11.68 -2.28
C SER A 58 -17.63 -11.02 -3.57
N SER A 59 -17.63 -9.68 -3.64
CA SER A 59 -18.15 -8.93 -4.79
C SER A 59 -17.55 -7.53 -4.92
N ASN A 60 -17.74 -6.91 -6.09
CA ASN A 60 -17.42 -5.50 -6.30
C ASN A 60 -18.25 -4.56 -5.42
N LYS A 61 -19.51 -4.92 -5.12
CA LYS A 61 -20.35 -4.12 -4.22
C LYS A 61 -19.75 -4.12 -2.82
N GLU A 62 -19.37 -5.29 -2.29
CA GLU A 62 -18.78 -5.39 -0.97
C GLU A 62 -17.45 -4.62 -0.87
N GLY A 63 -16.60 -4.69 -1.90
CA GLY A 63 -15.40 -3.86 -1.96
C GLY A 63 -15.70 -2.36 -1.95
N ALA A 64 -16.72 -1.91 -2.68
CA ALA A 64 -17.13 -0.50 -2.64
C ALA A 64 -17.73 -0.10 -1.28
N ASP A 65 -18.63 -0.90 -0.72
CA ASP A 65 -19.23 -0.64 0.60
C ASP A 65 -18.14 -0.59 1.69
N PHE A 66 -17.12 -1.45 1.60
CA PHE A 66 -16.01 -1.44 2.55
C PHE A 66 -15.12 -0.20 2.43
N ALA A 67 -15.02 0.42 1.24
CA ALA A 67 -14.34 1.70 1.10
C ALA A 67 -15.03 2.82 1.90
N ASP A 68 -16.36 2.77 2.05
CA ASP A 68 -17.11 3.71 2.88
C ASP A 68 -16.77 3.51 4.36
N VAL A 69 -16.66 2.24 4.80
CA VAL A 69 -16.23 1.90 6.17
C VAL A 69 -14.82 2.43 6.43
N VAL A 70 -13.87 2.18 5.53
CA VAL A 70 -12.48 2.65 5.65
C VAL A 70 -12.41 4.17 5.70
N TRP A 71 -13.15 4.87 4.82
CA TRP A 71 -13.23 6.32 4.82
C TRP A 71 -13.71 6.88 6.17
N ASN A 72 -14.78 6.30 6.71
CA ASN A 72 -15.40 6.71 7.96
C ASN A 72 -14.55 6.47 9.20
N MET A 73 -13.75 5.40 9.20
CA MET A 73 -12.96 5.01 10.38
C MET A 73 -11.55 5.62 10.40
N PHE A 74 -10.92 5.86 9.25
CA PHE A 74 -9.49 6.22 9.18
C PHE A 74 -9.19 7.55 8.47
N PHE A 75 -10.18 8.11 7.77
CA PHE A 75 -10.02 9.35 7.01
C PHE A 75 -10.97 10.43 7.55
N LYS A 76 -11.54 11.27 6.67
CA LYS A 76 -12.38 12.42 7.05
C LYS A 76 -13.86 12.10 7.23
N GLY A 77 -14.27 10.85 7.01
CA GLY A 77 -15.63 10.45 7.37
C GLY A 77 -15.81 10.33 8.89
N GLU A 78 -17.00 9.93 9.31
CA GLU A 78 -17.40 9.89 10.72
C GLU A 78 -17.69 8.46 11.17
N SER A 79 -17.24 8.11 12.37
CA SER A 79 -17.53 6.83 13.03
C SER A 79 -17.36 6.99 14.54
N ASP A 80 -18.19 6.28 15.32
CA ASP A 80 -18.08 6.23 16.78
C ASP A 80 -16.82 5.47 17.25
N LYS A 81 -16.24 4.63 16.38
CA LYS A 81 -15.12 3.76 16.71
C LYS A 81 -13.99 3.98 15.71
N ARG A 82 -13.15 4.97 16.01
CA ARG A 82 -12.00 5.34 15.17
C ARG A 82 -10.71 4.83 15.81
N PRO A 83 -10.06 3.80 15.25
CA PRO A 83 -8.88 3.18 15.86
C PRO A 83 -7.73 4.15 16.14
N PHE A 84 -7.65 5.26 15.39
CA PHE A 84 -6.64 6.29 15.56
C PHE A 84 -7.23 7.63 16.03
N ASP A 85 -8.33 7.60 16.79
CA ASP A 85 -9.03 8.79 17.27
C ASP A 85 -9.30 9.80 16.13
N ASN A 86 -8.79 11.01 16.26
CA ASN A 86 -8.88 12.09 15.28
C ASN A 86 -7.64 12.21 14.38
N ALA A 87 -6.77 11.21 14.33
CA ALA A 87 -5.77 11.12 13.27
C ALA A 87 -6.46 10.77 11.94
N VAL A 88 -5.97 11.38 10.86
CA VAL A 88 -6.44 11.18 9.49
C VAL A 88 -5.25 10.67 8.71
N LEU A 89 -5.39 9.52 8.06
CA LEU A 89 -4.31 8.93 7.28
C LEU A 89 -4.15 9.63 5.93
N ASP A 90 -2.95 9.51 5.35
CA ASP A 90 -2.62 10.07 4.05
C ASP A 90 -2.96 9.12 2.90
N GLY A 91 -3.42 7.90 3.18
CA GLY A 91 -3.74 6.95 2.12
C GLY A 91 -3.87 5.51 2.56
N ILE A 92 -3.94 4.63 1.57
CA ILE A 92 -3.96 3.18 1.76
C ILE A 92 -2.90 2.50 0.91
N ASP A 93 -2.52 1.31 1.33
CA ASP A 93 -1.64 0.40 0.61
C ASP A 93 -2.33 -0.96 0.48
N LEU A 94 -2.43 -1.51 -0.73
CA LEU A 94 -2.96 -2.85 -0.96
C LEU A 94 -1.81 -3.86 -1.03
N ASP A 95 -1.60 -4.59 0.06
CA ASP A 95 -0.61 -5.66 0.20
C ASP A 95 -1.32 -7.01 0.16
N ILE A 96 -1.87 -7.36 -1.01
CA ILE A 96 -2.74 -8.53 -1.16
C ILE A 96 -1.90 -9.74 -1.58
N GLU A 97 -1.73 -10.69 -0.67
CA GLU A 97 -0.89 -11.88 -0.85
C GLU A 97 -1.69 -13.19 -0.86
N GLY A 98 -3.02 -13.11 -0.83
CA GLY A 98 -3.92 -14.26 -0.77
C GLY A 98 -5.35 -13.94 -1.21
N GLY A 99 -6.17 -14.98 -1.31
CA GLY A 99 -7.58 -14.87 -1.66
C GLY A 99 -7.84 -14.59 -3.15
N ALA A 100 -9.03 -14.07 -3.45
CA ALA A 100 -9.46 -13.76 -4.81
C ALA A 100 -9.19 -12.28 -5.15
N PRO A 101 -8.91 -11.93 -6.42
CA PRO A 101 -8.68 -10.54 -6.85
C PRO A 101 -9.96 -9.67 -6.87
N THR A 102 -11.11 -10.24 -6.49
CA THR A 102 -12.43 -9.62 -6.56
C THR A 102 -12.53 -8.41 -5.63
N GLY A 103 -13.21 -7.35 -6.09
CA GLY A 103 -13.62 -6.22 -5.26
C GLY A 103 -12.61 -5.09 -5.08
N TYR A 104 -11.30 -5.36 -5.14
CA TYR A 104 -10.28 -4.33 -4.88
C TYR A 104 -10.33 -3.14 -5.85
N SER A 105 -10.61 -3.38 -7.14
CA SER A 105 -10.79 -2.29 -8.10
C SER A 105 -11.96 -1.37 -7.74
N ALA A 106 -13.06 -1.95 -7.26
CA ALA A 106 -14.25 -1.19 -6.85
C ALA A 106 -13.99 -0.43 -5.54
N PHE A 107 -13.29 -1.07 -4.59
CA PHE A 107 -12.81 -0.44 -3.37
C PHE A 107 -11.98 0.82 -3.68
N ILE A 108 -10.95 0.73 -4.53
CA ILE A 108 -10.13 1.88 -4.91
C ILE A 108 -10.95 2.98 -5.59
N LYS A 109 -11.81 2.63 -6.54
CA LYS A 109 -12.65 3.62 -7.25
C LYS A 109 -13.56 4.37 -6.29
N ARG A 110 -14.18 3.67 -5.34
CA ARG A 110 -15.06 4.28 -4.34
C ARG A 110 -14.27 5.14 -3.35
N LEU A 111 -13.10 4.69 -2.90
CA LEU A 111 -12.26 5.47 -2.01
C LEU A 111 -11.74 6.76 -2.67
N ARG A 112 -11.39 6.72 -3.96
CA ARG A 112 -11.05 7.94 -4.72
C ARG A 112 -12.22 8.90 -4.86
N ALA A 113 -13.44 8.39 -4.95
CA ALA A 113 -14.62 9.26 -4.95
C ALA A 113 -14.74 10.02 -3.63
N HIS A 114 -14.40 9.40 -2.49
CA HIS A 114 -14.28 10.10 -1.20
C HIS A 114 -13.12 11.09 -1.16
N TYR A 115 -11.94 10.73 -1.67
CA TYR A 115 -10.81 11.65 -1.72
C TYR A 115 -11.14 12.93 -2.51
N ALA A 116 -11.99 12.82 -3.54
CA ALA A 116 -12.45 13.97 -4.31
C ALA A 116 -13.41 14.91 -3.55
N THR A 117 -14.01 14.48 -2.43
CA THR A 117 -14.87 15.34 -1.59
C THR A 117 -14.09 16.18 -0.59
N ASP A 118 -12.78 15.92 -0.44
CA ASP A 118 -11.87 16.66 0.44
C ASP A 118 -10.64 17.17 -0.33
N PRO A 119 -10.84 18.15 -1.24
CA PRO A 119 -9.81 18.57 -2.19
C PRO A 119 -8.62 19.31 -1.55
N ASP A 120 -8.76 19.77 -0.30
CA ASP A 120 -7.71 20.46 0.44
C ASP A 120 -6.64 19.50 0.99
N ASN A 121 -6.92 18.18 0.98
CA ASN A 121 -6.00 17.16 1.45
C ASN A 121 -5.57 16.25 0.30
N LYS A 122 -4.29 15.86 0.33
CA LYS A 122 -3.73 14.93 -0.64
C LYS A 122 -3.74 13.53 -0.07
N TYR A 123 -4.37 12.62 -0.79
CA TYR A 123 -4.43 11.20 -0.45
C TYR A 123 -3.66 10.36 -1.47
N TYR A 124 -3.14 9.23 -1.00
CA TYR A 124 -2.33 8.30 -1.78
C TYR A 124 -2.96 6.91 -1.84
N ILE A 125 -2.83 6.27 -2.99
CA ILE A 125 -3.14 4.85 -3.17
C ILE A 125 -1.88 4.11 -3.59
N ALA A 126 -1.47 3.16 -2.75
CA ALA A 126 -0.33 2.29 -2.98
C ALA A 126 -0.76 0.83 -3.16
N ALA A 127 0.15 0.03 -3.70
CA ALA A 127 0.04 -1.42 -3.74
C ALA A 127 1.42 -2.07 -3.57
N ALA A 128 1.45 -3.30 -3.05
CA ALA A 128 2.66 -4.09 -2.87
C ALA A 128 2.55 -5.46 -3.58
N PRO A 129 2.44 -5.52 -4.92
CA PRO A 129 2.40 -6.78 -5.65
C PRO A 129 3.73 -7.53 -5.52
N GLN A 130 3.70 -8.84 -5.68
CA GLN A 130 4.91 -9.65 -5.81
C GLN A 130 5.57 -9.41 -7.18
N CYS A 131 6.86 -9.76 -7.33
CA CYS A 131 7.55 -9.54 -8.61
C CYS A 131 7.05 -10.36 -9.81
N PRO A 132 6.45 -11.57 -9.68
CA PRO A 132 5.92 -12.29 -10.83
C PRO A 132 4.91 -11.41 -11.57
N PHE A 133 5.06 -11.30 -12.89
CA PHE A 133 4.22 -10.43 -13.72
C PHE A 133 3.40 -11.26 -14.72
N PRO A 134 2.06 -11.07 -14.82
CA PRO A 134 1.24 -10.22 -13.95
C PRO A 134 1.13 -10.79 -12.52
N ASP A 135 0.95 -9.92 -11.53
CA ASP A 135 0.71 -10.36 -10.15
C ASP A 135 -0.64 -11.08 -10.02
N ALA A 136 -0.64 -12.21 -9.31
CA ALA A 136 -1.79 -13.11 -9.23
C ALA A 136 -3.02 -12.49 -8.52
N TYR A 137 -2.78 -11.61 -7.54
CA TYR A 137 -3.83 -11.07 -6.66
C TYR A 137 -4.23 -9.65 -7.04
N LEU A 138 -3.26 -8.85 -7.49
CA LEU A 138 -3.41 -7.43 -7.79
C LEU A 138 -3.33 -7.11 -9.28
N GLY A 139 -2.88 -8.01 -10.16
CA GLY A 139 -2.70 -7.71 -11.58
C GLY A 139 -3.94 -7.12 -12.25
N SER A 140 -5.12 -7.71 -12.02
CA SER A 140 -6.39 -7.17 -12.51
C SER A 140 -6.69 -5.78 -11.93
N THR A 141 -6.41 -5.58 -10.63
CA THR A 141 -6.69 -4.33 -9.92
C THR A 141 -5.77 -3.19 -10.38
N LEU A 142 -4.48 -3.47 -10.51
CA LEU A 142 -3.47 -2.57 -11.05
C LEU A 142 -3.87 -2.04 -12.44
N ASN A 143 -4.46 -2.89 -13.28
CA ASN A 143 -4.90 -2.50 -14.62
C ASN A 143 -6.23 -1.72 -14.65
N ASN A 144 -7.04 -1.80 -13.60
CA ASN A 144 -8.41 -1.29 -13.60
C ASN A 144 -8.68 -0.16 -12.60
N ALA A 145 -7.71 0.17 -11.75
CA ALA A 145 -7.81 1.20 -10.73
C ALA A 145 -6.61 2.16 -10.75
N TRP A 146 -6.69 3.23 -9.98
CA TRP A 146 -5.66 4.26 -9.91
C TRP A 146 -4.70 3.97 -8.76
N PHE A 147 -3.40 4.04 -9.03
CA PHE A 147 -2.34 3.92 -8.05
C PHE A 147 -1.35 5.08 -8.22
N ASP A 148 -0.90 5.65 -7.11
CA ASP A 148 0.16 6.66 -7.09
C ASP A 148 1.54 6.01 -6.98
N MET A 149 1.63 4.90 -6.24
CA MET A 149 2.87 4.19 -5.93
C MET A 149 2.65 2.67 -5.98
N VAL A 150 3.64 1.93 -6.46
CA VAL A 150 3.64 0.46 -6.47
C VAL A 150 4.99 -0.02 -5.94
N PHE A 151 4.97 -0.72 -4.80
CA PHE A 151 6.15 -1.26 -4.13
C PHE A 151 6.30 -2.75 -4.47
N VAL A 152 6.85 -3.04 -5.65
CA VAL A 152 6.96 -4.42 -6.13
C VAL A 152 7.92 -5.22 -5.24
N GLN A 153 7.46 -6.33 -4.68
CA GLN A 153 8.23 -7.18 -3.78
C GLN A 153 9.21 -8.04 -4.58
N PHE A 154 10.44 -7.56 -4.79
CA PHE A 154 11.52 -8.29 -5.48
C PHE A 154 12.31 -9.19 -4.53
N TYR A 155 11.59 -10.03 -3.79
CA TYR A 155 12.13 -11.07 -2.90
C TYR A 155 11.14 -12.24 -2.81
N ASN A 156 11.58 -13.36 -2.21
CA ASN A 156 10.80 -14.61 -2.07
C ASN A 156 10.24 -15.19 -3.38
N ASN A 157 10.76 -14.77 -4.54
CA ASN A 157 10.32 -15.17 -5.87
C ASN A 157 11.51 -15.26 -6.84
N TYR A 158 11.31 -15.96 -7.96
CA TYR A 158 12.36 -16.17 -8.98
C TYR A 158 12.89 -14.86 -9.59
N CYS A 159 12.07 -13.81 -9.59
CA CYS A 159 12.37 -12.49 -10.14
C CYS A 159 12.98 -11.51 -9.13
N GLY A 160 13.41 -11.98 -7.96
CA GLY A 160 13.97 -11.13 -6.91
C GLY A 160 15.26 -10.40 -7.29
N VAL A 161 15.64 -9.38 -6.51
CA VAL A 161 16.86 -8.56 -6.78
C VAL A 161 18.14 -9.39 -6.87
N ASN A 162 18.18 -10.53 -6.16
CA ASN A 162 19.31 -11.45 -6.14
C ASN A 162 19.54 -12.19 -7.46
N THR A 163 18.60 -12.11 -8.42
CA THR A 163 18.72 -12.76 -9.72
C THR A 163 19.11 -11.79 -10.84
N TYR A 164 19.45 -10.54 -10.53
CA TYR A 164 19.93 -9.56 -11.51
C TYR A 164 21.27 -9.96 -12.16
N PRO A 165 21.46 -9.74 -13.48
CA PRO A 165 20.49 -9.21 -14.44
C PRO A 165 19.57 -10.27 -15.07
N GLY A 166 19.62 -11.52 -14.62
CA GLY A 166 18.90 -12.66 -15.19
C GLY A 166 17.38 -12.57 -15.08
N TRP A 167 16.80 -13.10 -14.01
CA TRP A 167 15.34 -13.20 -13.86
C TRP A 167 14.69 -11.94 -13.27
N PHE A 168 15.50 -10.95 -12.88
CA PHE A 168 15.01 -9.67 -12.35
C PHE A 168 14.21 -8.90 -13.41
N ASN A 169 12.91 -8.75 -13.18
CA ASN A 169 11.95 -8.34 -14.21
C ASN A 169 11.40 -6.92 -14.04
N PHE A 170 12.15 -5.99 -13.45
CA PHE A 170 11.71 -4.59 -13.28
C PHE A 170 11.27 -3.92 -14.59
N LYS A 171 11.84 -4.34 -15.73
CA LYS A 171 11.46 -3.83 -17.05
C LYS A 171 9.98 -4.09 -17.36
N ASP A 172 9.42 -5.22 -16.93
CA ASP A 172 8.00 -5.54 -17.17
C ASP A 172 7.09 -4.60 -16.37
N TRP A 173 7.48 -4.32 -15.12
CA TRP A 173 6.80 -3.36 -14.25
C TRP A 173 6.90 -1.91 -14.76
N ASP A 174 8.05 -1.49 -15.28
CA ASP A 174 8.23 -0.18 -15.92
C ASP A 174 7.40 -0.06 -17.21
N ASN A 175 7.34 -1.13 -18.02
CA ASN A 175 6.49 -1.19 -19.21
C ASN A 175 5.01 -1.07 -18.84
N TRP A 176 4.56 -1.78 -17.80
CA TRP A 176 3.20 -1.67 -17.29
C TRP A 176 2.86 -0.25 -16.83
N ALA A 177 3.76 0.39 -16.06
CA ALA A 177 3.54 1.75 -15.55
C ALA A 177 3.33 2.76 -16.70
N LYS A 178 4.13 2.65 -17.76
CA LYS A 178 4.03 3.54 -18.94
C LYS A 178 2.81 3.23 -19.79
N ASN A 179 2.52 1.96 -20.06
CA ASN A 179 1.60 1.58 -21.12
C ASN A 179 0.20 1.21 -20.61
N GLU A 180 0.09 0.61 -19.42
CA GLU A 180 -1.15 -0.02 -18.95
C GLU A 180 -1.78 0.69 -17.75
N SER A 181 -0.97 1.19 -16.80
CA SER A 181 -1.48 1.87 -15.59
C SER A 181 -2.49 2.97 -15.94
N LYS A 182 -3.54 3.09 -15.11
CA LYS A 182 -4.52 4.20 -15.21
C LYS A 182 -3.88 5.55 -14.87
N ASN A 183 -2.91 5.56 -13.97
CA ASN A 183 -2.10 6.73 -13.65
C ASN A 183 -0.75 6.62 -14.37
N LYS A 184 -0.52 7.47 -15.38
CA LYS A 184 0.74 7.47 -16.13
C LYS A 184 1.93 8.04 -15.35
N ASP A 185 1.65 8.71 -14.24
CA ASP A 185 2.67 9.23 -13.33
C ASP A 185 2.98 8.28 -12.16
N VAL A 186 2.39 7.08 -12.15
CA VAL A 186 2.60 6.07 -11.10
C VAL A 186 4.09 5.82 -10.88
N LYS A 187 4.50 5.73 -9.62
CA LYS A 187 5.89 5.46 -9.25
C LYS A 187 6.06 4.00 -8.88
N VAL A 188 6.95 3.30 -9.59
CA VAL A 188 7.31 1.91 -9.29
C VAL A 188 8.58 1.89 -8.45
N PHE A 189 8.53 1.19 -7.32
CA PHE A 189 9.64 1.05 -6.37
C PHE A 189 10.11 -0.40 -6.29
N ILE A 190 11.40 -0.57 -6.01
CA ILE A 190 12.01 -1.88 -5.76
C ILE A 190 11.86 -2.21 -4.28
N GLY A 191 10.89 -3.06 -3.93
CA GLY A 191 10.73 -3.64 -2.60
C GLY A 191 11.76 -4.75 -2.37
N ARG A 192 12.41 -4.73 -1.20
CA ARG A 192 13.45 -5.70 -0.83
C ARG A 192 13.38 -6.05 0.66
N ALA A 193 13.80 -7.26 0.98
CA ALA A 193 14.03 -7.65 2.36
C ALA A 193 15.14 -6.80 3.00
N HIS A 194 14.96 -6.44 4.27
CA HIS A 194 15.84 -5.53 5.01
C HIS A 194 17.30 -6.04 5.07
N ASN A 195 17.49 -7.35 5.25
CA ASN A 195 18.78 -8.04 5.36
C ASN A 195 19.58 -8.13 4.04
N ALA A 196 19.03 -7.72 2.90
CA ALA A 196 19.70 -7.80 1.59
C ALA A 196 20.56 -6.55 1.23
N GLN A 197 21.22 -5.90 2.20
CA GLN A 197 21.90 -4.60 2.00
C GLN A 197 22.98 -4.57 0.91
N ASN A 198 23.74 -5.64 0.73
CA ASN A 198 24.86 -5.65 -0.22
C ASN A 198 24.41 -5.82 -1.67
N GLN A 199 23.24 -6.41 -1.94
CA GLN A 199 22.79 -6.75 -3.30
C GLN A 199 22.28 -5.54 -4.09
N LEU A 200 21.78 -4.51 -3.39
CA LEU A 200 21.23 -3.31 -4.04
C LEU A 200 22.33 -2.40 -4.60
N ARG A 201 23.55 -2.45 -4.03
CA ARG A 201 24.67 -1.65 -4.54
C ARG A 201 25.06 -2.07 -5.95
N ASP A 202 25.02 -3.36 -6.27
CA ASP A 202 25.32 -3.87 -7.61
C ASP A 202 24.20 -3.58 -8.62
N VAL A 203 22.92 -3.65 -8.19
CA VAL A 203 21.76 -3.28 -9.02
C VAL A 203 21.77 -1.79 -9.30
N ILE A 204 21.93 -0.95 -8.27
CA ILE A 204 21.96 0.51 -8.40
C ILE A 204 23.18 0.93 -9.22
N SER A 205 24.39 0.42 -8.93
CA SER A 205 25.61 0.79 -9.65
C SER A 205 25.59 0.45 -11.14
N LYS A 206 24.80 -0.55 -11.57
CA LYS A 206 24.69 -0.96 -12.98
C LYS A 206 23.44 -0.42 -13.68
N ALA A 207 22.34 -0.18 -12.95
CA ALA A 207 21.11 0.40 -13.48
C ALA A 207 21.09 1.94 -13.49
N MET A 208 22.07 2.60 -12.85
CA MET A 208 22.14 4.07 -12.66
C MET A 208 22.27 4.92 -13.94
N HIS A 209 22.26 4.33 -15.14
CA HIS A 209 22.19 5.09 -16.39
C HIS A 209 20.76 5.36 -16.90
N CYS A 210 19.70 4.76 -16.31
CA CYS A 210 18.35 4.87 -16.86
C CYS A 210 17.24 5.39 -15.92
N VAL A 211 17.49 5.64 -14.63
CA VAL A 211 16.40 5.91 -13.66
C VAL A 211 16.60 7.14 -12.77
N LEU A 212 17.76 7.81 -12.83
CA LEU A 212 18.00 9.04 -12.07
C LEU A 212 18.03 10.24 -13.01
N GLU A 213 16.87 10.82 -13.29
CA GLU A 213 16.78 12.26 -13.54
C GLU A 213 16.02 12.96 -12.39
N PRO A 214 16.46 14.17 -12.00
CA PRO A 214 16.34 14.65 -10.65
C PRO A 214 15.06 15.45 -10.41
N VAL A 215 14.29 15.09 -9.39
CA VAL A 215 13.46 16.07 -8.67
C VAL A 215 14.17 16.36 -7.35
N THR A 216 15.02 17.39 -7.41
CA THR A 216 15.45 18.22 -6.27
C THR A 216 15.74 17.49 -4.96
N GLY A 217 16.97 16.97 -4.85
CA GLY A 217 17.75 17.04 -3.60
C GLY A 217 17.16 16.36 -2.36
N LYS A 218 17.01 15.03 -2.40
CA LYS A 218 17.35 14.07 -1.33
C LYS A 218 16.84 12.69 -1.73
N GLU A 219 17.75 11.81 -2.12
CA GLU A 219 17.46 10.37 -2.18
C GLU A 219 16.87 9.93 -0.83
N ARG A 220 15.65 9.38 -0.85
CA ARG A 220 15.09 8.66 0.30
C ARG A 220 14.59 7.31 -0.17
N MET A 221 15.38 6.27 0.12
CA MET A 221 14.86 4.92 0.28
C MET A 221 13.80 4.93 1.39
N LEU A 222 12.57 4.52 1.06
CA LEU A 222 11.58 4.15 2.07
C LEU A 222 11.95 2.75 2.59
N LYS A 223 12.43 2.70 3.83
CA LYS A 223 12.56 1.46 4.59
C LYS A 223 11.17 1.10 5.10
N THR A 224 10.60 -0.02 4.66
CA THR A 224 9.45 -0.63 5.36
C THR A 224 9.99 -1.29 6.63
N HIS A 225 9.40 -0.93 7.77
CA HIS A 225 9.62 -1.59 9.05
C HIS A 225 8.52 -2.64 9.21
N ALA A 226 8.93 -3.89 9.41
CA ALA A 226 8.11 -4.91 10.06
C ALA A 226 8.52 -4.95 11.54
#